data_AF-A0A6G7BZR7-F1
#
_entry.id   AF-A0A6G7BZR7-F1
#
_cell.length_a   1.000
_cell.length_b   1.000
_cell.length_c   1.000
_cell.angle_alpha   90.00
_cell.angle_beta   90.00
_cell.angle_gamma   90.00
#
_symmetry.space_group_name_H-M   'P 1'
#
loop_
_entity.id
_entity.type
_entity.pdbx_description
1 polymer ?
#
loop_
_entity_poly.entity_id
_entity_poly.type
_entity_poly.pdbx_seq_one_letter_code
_entity_poly.pdbx_strand_id
1 'polypeptide(L)'
;MIATPLIEIIKRPSIRKAEKPDVIMSCMDYVIICQVIKRLNEIDMRDDELSFLLGKPNNYVFSFIIKPSDKNRFHEDQLDLLPFILECPFSKIFVNDTQSGNIQLYHTKNIDEDGYKGFSHIVYSPNGDGTRIIWKKKNAPKGSTRKTNKAILALLKNWIDQGYFEQKRDALEIFKKIKAQGMFKFRISDIEKCMKILCGSRQALLQKDSVDGVLRYWRNEILEKMPEISAGTIHSYLAKP
;
A
#
# COMPACT_ATOMS: atom_id res chain seq x y z
N MET A 1 2.87 18.57 21.15
CA MET A 1 1.97 17.40 21.04
C MET A 1 2.75 16.28 20.38
N ILE A 2 2.96 15.16 21.06
CA ILE A 2 3.62 13.98 20.48
C ILE A 2 2.55 13.26 19.65
N ALA A 3 2.71 13.20 18.34
CA ALA A 3 1.80 12.45 17.47
C ALA A 3 1.81 10.98 17.90
N THR A 4 0.63 10.40 18.15
CA THR A 4 0.51 8.98 18.45
C THR A 4 0.98 8.17 17.23
N PRO A 5 1.90 7.22 17.38
CA PRO A 5 2.38 6.42 16.26
C PRO A 5 1.23 5.65 15.62
N LEU A 6 1.19 5.63 14.29
CA LEU A 6 0.19 4.90 13.50
C LEU A 6 0.32 3.39 13.72
N ILE A 7 1.56 2.92 13.93
CA ILE A 7 1.90 1.57 14.36
C ILE A 7 2.82 1.67 15.58
N GLU A 8 2.35 1.21 16.71
CA GLU A 8 3.10 1.19 17.97
C GLU A 8 4.02 -0.04 18.02
N ILE A 9 5.29 0.18 18.42
CA ILE A 9 6.26 -0.89 18.64
C ILE A 9 6.60 -0.92 20.12
N ILE A 10 6.19 -1.97 20.81
CA ILE A 10 6.44 -2.18 22.24
C ILE A 10 7.52 -3.25 22.38
N LYS A 11 8.55 -2.98 23.19
CA LYS A 11 9.61 -3.93 23.54
C LYS A 11 9.52 -4.25 25.03
N ARG A 12 9.54 -5.54 25.39
CA ARG A 12 9.50 -6.01 26.78
C ARG A 12 10.49 -7.14 26.98
N PRO A 13 11.21 -7.21 28.12
CA PRO A 13 11.96 -8.41 28.47
C PRO A 13 11.06 -9.64 28.48
N SER A 14 11.60 -10.80 28.12
CA SER A 14 10.91 -12.09 28.16
C SER A 14 11.75 -13.13 28.88
N ILE A 15 11.11 -13.83 29.81
CA ILE A 15 11.68 -14.97 30.54
C ILE A 15 11.40 -16.32 29.87
N ARG A 16 10.75 -16.31 28.70
CA ARG A 16 10.47 -17.54 27.96
C ARG A 16 11.79 -18.12 27.43
N LYS A 17 11.85 -19.44 27.33
CA LYS A 17 13.00 -20.13 26.76
C LYS A 17 12.87 -20.19 25.23
N ALA A 18 14.00 -20.18 24.55
CA ALA A 18 14.06 -20.45 23.12
C ALA A 18 13.69 -21.92 22.87
N GLU A 19 12.71 -22.14 22.00
CA GLU A 19 12.34 -23.46 21.49
C GLU A 19 12.76 -23.57 20.02
N LYS A 20 12.00 -24.27 19.17
CA LYS A 20 12.16 -24.16 17.72
C LYS A 20 11.67 -22.78 17.25
N PRO A 21 12.39 -22.11 16.33
CA PRO A 21 11.90 -20.85 15.78
C PRO A 21 10.65 -21.08 14.93
N ASP A 22 9.68 -20.19 15.07
CA ASP A 22 8.44 -20.22 14.27
C ASP A 22 8.70 -19.64 12.88
N VAL A 23 9.58 -18.62 12.80
CA VAL A 23 9.96 -17.95 11.56
C VAL A 23 11.46 -17.78 11.52
N ILE A 24 12.03 -18.05 10.35
CA ILE A 24 13.42 -17.74 10.00
C ILE A 24 13.37 -16.84 8.78
N MET A 25 13.99 -15.65 8.86
CA MET A 25 14.03 -14.70 7.76
C MET A 25 15.36 -13.95 7.73
N SER A 26 15.68 -13.28 6.62
CA SER A 26 16.90 -12.47 6.53
C SER A 26 16.89 -11.36 7.58
N CYS A 27 18.03 -11.13 8.22
CA CYS A 27 18.24 -9.97 9.09
C CYS A 27 17.94 -8.66 8.36
N MET A 28 18.31 -8.57 7.08
CA MET A 28 18.07 -7.37 6.25
C MET A 28 16.58 -7.12 6.05
N ASP A 29 15.80 -8.14 5.68
CA ASP A 29 14.35 -8.01 5.49
C ASP A 29 13.66 -7.53 6.78
N TYR A 30 14.10 -8.06 7.92
CA TYR A 30 13.58 -7.67 9.23
C TYR A 30 13.94 -6.22 9.59
N VAL A 31 15.17 -5.80 9.31
CA VAL A 31 15.60 -4.41 9.53
C VAL A 31 14.84 -3.46 8.61
N ILE A 32 14.68 -3.80 7.34
CA ILE A 32 13.92 -2.99 6.36
C ILE A 32 12.51 -2.74 6.86
N ILE A 33 11.75 -3.78 7.27
CA ILE A 33 10.38 -3.55 7.75
C ILE A 33 10.37 -2.70 9.03
N CYS A 34 11.33 -2.88 9.94
CA CYS A 34 11.44 -2.01 11.12
C CYS A 34 11.69 -0.54 10.73
N GLN A 35 12.59 -0.28 9.77
CA GLN A 35 12.88 1.08 9.31
C GLN A 35 11.71 1.70 8.55
N VAL A 36 11.03 0.95 7.69
CA VAL A 36 9.83 1.39 6.99
C VAL A 36 8.77 1.84 7.98
N ILE A 37 8.47 1.03 9.01
CA ILE A 37 7.45 1.37 10.01
C ILE A 37 7.84 2.60 10.83
N LYS A 38 9.12 2.69 11.21
CA LYS A 38 9.65 3.89 11.89
C LYS A 38 9.45 5.13 11.01
N ARG A 39 9.78 5.05 9.72
CA ARG A 39 9.63 6.16 8.76
C ARG A 39 8.18 6.56 8.57
N LEU A 40 7.27 5.59 8.40
CA LEU A 40 5.83 5.84 8.29
C LEU A 40 5.29 6.65 9.47
N ASN A 41 5.69 6.28 10.69
CA ASN A 41 5.34 7.04 11.89
C ASN A 41 5.95 8.45 11.91
N GLU A 42 7.21 8.61 11.48
CA GLU A 42 7.90 9.91 11.45
C GLU A 42 7.24 10.90 10.47
N ILE A 43 6.71 10.41 9.34
CA ILE A 43 6.09 11.26 8.29
C ILE A 43 4.55 11.29 8.34
N ASP A 44 3.92 10.71 9.37
CA ASP A 44 2.46 10.54 9.48
C ASP A 44 1.81 9.87 8.24
N MET A 45 2.51 8.91 7.62
CA MET A 45 1.99 8.11 6.50
C MET A 45 1.48 6.77 7.02
N ARG A 46 0.27 6.38 6.62
CA ARG A 46 -0.30 5.09 7.01
C ARG A 46 0.23 3.97 6.12
N ASP A 47 0.29 2.75 6.67
CA ASP A 47 0.73 1.57 5.92
C ASP A 47 -0.19 1.24 4.74
N ASP A 48 -1.49 1.55 4.82
CA ASP A 48 -2.44 1.41 3.71
C ASP A 48 -2.15 2.42 2.59
N GLU A 49 -1.67 3.62 2.94
CA GLU A 49 -1.21 4.63 1.98
C GLU A 49 0.07 4.20 1.27
N LEU A 50 1.06 3.66 1.99
CA LEU A 50 2.25 3.08 1.36
C LEU A 50 1.88 1.89 0.47
N SER A 51 1.01 0.99 0.96
CA SER A 51 0.53 -0.16 0.17
C SER A 51 -0.15 0.29 -1.12
N PHE A 52 -0.98 1.34 -1.05
CA PHE A 52 -1.62 1.95 -2.22
C PHE A 52 -0.59 2.47 -3.22
N LEU A 53 0.44 3.21 -2.77
CA LEU A 53 1.49 3.73 -3.67
C LEU A 53 2.33 2.62 -4.30
N LEU A 54 2.52 1.50 -3.61
CA LEU A 54 3.17 0.31 -4.17
C LEU A 54 2.25 -0.49 -5.12
N GLY A 55 1.01 -0.04 -5.35
CA GLY A 55 0.00 -0.72 -6.16
C GLY A 55 -0.47 -2.04 -5.57
N LYS A 56 -0.21 -2.30 -4.28
CA LYS A 56 -0.61 -3.52 -3.57
C LYS A 56 -1.79 -3.19 -2.64
N PRO A 57 -3.04 -3.57 -2.97
CA PRO A 57 -4.19 -3.23 -2.13
C PRO A 57 -4.14 -3.93 -0.75
N ASN A 58 -4.94 -3.44 0.21
CA ASN A 58 -5.33 -4.14 1.45
C ASN A 58 -4.25 -4.37 2.53
N ASN A 59 -3.45 -3.36 2.88
CA ASN A 59 -2.46 -3.40 3.97
C ASN A 59 -1.27 -4.36 3.71
N TYR A 60 -0.77 -4.43 2.48
CA TYR A 60 0.40 -5.22 2.10
C TYR A 60 1.58 -5.04 3.08
N VAL A 61 1.90 -3.79 3.42
CA VAL A 61 2.99 -3.46 4.36
C VAL A 61 2.77 -4.07 5.75
N PHE A 62 1.56 -3.95 6.30
CA PHE A 62 1.22 -4.55 7.61
C PHE A 62 1.00 -6.07 7.53
N SER A 63 0.73 -6.61 6.35
CA SER A 63 0.64 -8.06 6.16
C SER A 63 2.01 -8.73 6.29
N PHE A 64 3.08 -8.04 5.86
CA PHE A 64 4.46 -8.49 6.07
C PHE A 64 4.78 -8.63 7.57
N ILE A 65 4.29 -7.68 8.37
CA ILE A 65 4.40 -7.69 9.83
C ILE A 65 3.77 -8.94 10.45
N ILE A 66 2.48 -9.17 10.13
CA ILE A 66 1.69 -10.21 10.79
C ILE A 66 2.08 -11.60 10.29
N LYS A 67 2.52 -11.69 9.04
CA LYS A 67 2.88 -12.94 8.39
C LYS A 67 4.17 -12.72 7.60
N PRO A 68 5.33 -12.74 8.30
CA PRO A 68 6.64 -12.61 7.67
C PRO A 68 7.00 -13.88 6.89
N SER A 69 6.31 -14.10 5.77
CA SER A 69 6.60 -15.12 4.77
C SER A 69 7.10 -14.46 3.49
N ASP A 70 7.81 -15.21 2.66
CA ASP A 70 8.42 -14.71 1.42
C ASP A 70 7.42 -14.01 0.49
N LYS A 71 6.15 -14.46 0.49
CA LYS A 71 5.08 -13.88 -0.33
C LYS A 71 4.67 -12.46 0.06
N ASN A 72 4.98 -12.04 1.29
CA ASN A 72 4.60 -10.73 1.81
C ASN A 72 5.80 -9.76 1.92
N ARG A 73 7.01 -10.20 1.58
CA ARG A 73 8.23 -9.35 1.59
C ARG A 73 8.19 -8.38 0.43
N PHE A 74 8.86 -7.23 0.60
CA PHE A 74 9.10 -6.29 -0.49
C PHE A 74 9.97 -6.97 -1.56
N HIS A 75 9.54 -6.87 -2.81
CA HIS A 75 10.36 -7.24 -3.96
C HIS A 75 11.38 -6.12 -4.27
N GLU A 76 12.42 -6.45 -5.03
CA GLU A 76 13.53 -5.54 -5.34
C GLU A 76 13.08 -4.23 -5.99
N ASP A 77 12.17 -4.33 -6.97
CA ASP A 77 11.54 -3.18 -7.63
C ASP A 77 10.78 -2.27 -6.65
N GLN A 78 10.19 -2.84 -5.60
CA GLN A 78 9.50 -2.08 -4.56
C GLN A 78 10.47 -1.45 -3.57
N LEU A 79 11.56 -2.16 -3.25
CA LEU A 79 12.63 -1.70 -2.36
C LEU A 79 13.28 -0.42 -2.91
N ASP A 80 13.51 -0.35 -4.21
CA ASP A 80 14.08 0.82 -4.89
C ASP A 80 13.16 2.07 -4.82
N LEU A 81 11.86 1.86 -4.68
CA LEU A 81 10.87 2.95 -4.57
C LEU A 81 10.73 3.48 -3.14
N LEU A 82 11.10 2.70 -2.11
CA LEU A 82 10.88 3.08 -0.71
C LEU A 82 11.56 4.41 -0.33
N PRO A 83 12.83 4.68 -0.66
CA PRO A 83 13.47 5.95 -0.29
C PRO A 83 12.74 7.17 -0.86
N PHE A 84 12.27 7.06 -2.11
CA PHE A 84 11.49 8.10 -2.76
C PHE A 84 10.13 8.31 -2.09
N ILE A 85 9.37 7.23 -1.87
CA ILE A 85 8.02 7.30 -1.29
C ILE A 85 8.06 7.79 0.16
N LEU A 86 9.06 7.36 0.93
CA LEU A 86 9.24 7.68 2.35
C LEU A 86 10.08 8.95 2.58
N GLU A 87 10.42 9.67 1.51
CA GLU A 87 11.12 10.95 1.55
C GLU A 87 12.41 10.90 2.39
N CYS A 88 13.22 9.86 2.17
CA CYS A 88 14.45 9.63 2.94
C CYS A 88 15.57 9.05 2.06
N PRO A 89 16.85 9.18 2.46
CA PRO A 89 17.93 8.56 1.72
C PRO A 89 17.92 7.03 1.93
N PHE A 90 18.50 6.29 0.97
CA PHE A 90 18.60 4.82 0.99
C PHE A 90 19.12 4.29 2.32
N SER A 91 20.13 4.94 2.91
CA SER A 91 20.75 4.53 4.17
C SER A 91 19.81 4.51 5.38
N LYS A 92 18.65 5.17 5.29
CA LYS A 92 17.63 5.12 6.34
C LYS A 92 16.69 3.93 6.23
N ILE A 93 16.67 3.23 5.10
CA ILE A 93 15.91 1.99 4.87
C ILE A 93 16.86 0.80 4.89
N PHE A 94 17.97 0.89 4.14
CA PHE A 94 19.03 -0.12 4.04
C PHE A 94 20.19 0.29 4.94
N VAL A 95 20.24 -0.28 6.14
CA VAL A 95 21.28 0.06 7.12
C VAL A 95 22.52 -0.78 6.81
N ASN A 96 23.63 -0.13 6.44
CA ASN A 96 24.86 -0.79 6.03
C ASN A 96 25.43 -1.74 7.09
N ASP A 97 25.25 -1.40 8.37
CA ASP A 97 25.76 -2.20 9.49
C ASP A 97 24.80 -3.34 9.90
N THR A 98 23.86 -3.71 9.03
CA THR A 98 22.95 -4.82 9.30
C THR A 98 23.73 -6.14 9.27
N GLN A 99 23.66 -6.88 10.37
CA GLN A 99 24.29 -8.19 10.47
C GLN A 99 23.82 -9.12 9.34
N SER A 100 24.77 -9.80 8.70
CA SER A 100 24.47 -10.81 7.68
C SER A 100 23.79 -12.05 8.28
N GLY A 101 23.03 -12.76 7.45
CA GLY A 101 22.39 -14.02 7.84
C GLY A 101 20.92 -13.86 8.21
N ASN A 102 20.44 -14.76 9.05
CA ASN A 102 19.02 -14.87 9.37
C ASN A 102 18.74 -14.50 10.83
N ILE A 103 17.62 -13.82 11.03
CA ILE A 103 17.00 -13.63 12.33
C ILE A 103 15.95 -14.74 12.55
N GLN A 104 15.89 -15.20 13.79
CA GLN A 104 14.93 -16.20 14.25
C GLN A 104 13.88 -15.53 15.12
N LEU A 105 12.61 -15.69 14.76
CA LEU A 105 11.48 -15.18 15.52
C LEU A 105 10.79 -16.35 16.23
N TYR A 106 10.62 -16.21 17.54
CA TYR A 106 10.05 -17.24 18.41
C TYR A 106 8.75 -16.77 19.04
N HIS A 107 7.94 -17.71 19.51
CA HIS A 107 6.70 -17.44 20.24
C HIS A 107 5.81 -16.43 19.50
N THR A 108 5.72 -16.58 18.18
CA THR A 108 4.99 -15.69 17.29
C THR A 108 3.49 -15.80 17.56
N LYS A 109 2.80 -14.66 17.62
CA LYS A 109 1.38 -14.61 17.92
C LYS A 109 0.71 -13.42 17.26
N ASN A 110 -0.39 -13.68 16.56
CA ASN A 110 -1.30 -12.63 16.10
C ASN A 110 -2.03 -12.03 17.30
N ILE A 111 -2.15 -10.71 17.30
CA ILE A 111 -2.90 -9.95 18.30
C ILE A 111 -4.14 -9.41 17.61
N ASP A 112 -5.29 -9.84 18.10
CA ASP A 112 -6.60 -9.29 17.73
C ASP A 112 -7.30 -8.92 19.03
N GLU A 113 -7.24 -7.62 19.36
CA GLU A 113 -7.82 -7.03 20.56
C GLU A 113 -8.87 -6.02 20.11
N ASP A 114 -9.87 -5.71 20.94
CA ASP A 114 -10.89 -4.75 20.52
C ASP A 114 -10.27 -3.39 20.14
N GLY A 115 -10.53 -2.95 18.92
CA GLY A 115 -9.92 -1.74 18.35
C GLY A 115 -8.47 -1.85 17.88
N TYR A 116 -7.79 -3.00 17.99
CA TYR A 116 -6.39 -3.18 17.57
C TYR A 116 -6.11 -4.50 16.85
N LYS A 117 -5.18 -4.44 15.91
CA LYS A 117 -4.60 -5.61 15.24
C LYS A 117 -3.09 -5.54 15.33
N GLY A 118 -2.43 -6.69 15.47
CA GLY A 118 -1.01 -6.71 15.71
C GLY A 118 -0.37 -8.07 15.59
N PHE A 119 0.92 -8.09 15.88
CA PHE A 119 1.77 -9.27 15.85
C PHE A 119 2.80 -9.15 16.96
N SER A 120 3.11 -10.25 17.62
CA SER A 120 4.21 -10.29 18.57
C SER A 120 5.10 -11.48 18.33
N HIS A 121 6.38 -11.30 18.62
CA HIS A 121 7.40 -12.33 18.55
C HIS A 121 8.49 -12.04 19.57
N ILE A 122 9.37 -13.00 19.80
CA ILE A 122 10.54 -12.88 20.67
C ILE A 122 11.79 -13.04 19.81
N VAL A 123 12.77 -12.18 20.06
CA VAL A 123 14.15 -12.31 19.55
C VAL A 123 15.06 -12.52 20.75
N TYR A 124 15.96 -13.50 20.67
CA TYR A 124 16.93 -13.78 21.72
C TYR A 124 18.28 -13.14 21.38
N SER A 125 18.95 -12.58 22.39
CA SER A 125 20.34 -12.15 22.28
C SER A 125 21.29 -13.35 22.22
N PRO A 126 22.56 -13.15 21.83
CA PRO A 126 23.59 -14.21 21.91
C PRO A 126 23.76 -14.80 23.32
N ASN A 127 23.45 -14.03 24.36
CA ASN A 127 23.52 -14.47 25.76
C ASN A 127 22.27 -15.25 26.20
N GLY A 128 21.28 -15.42 25.31
CA GLY A 128 20.03 -16.11 25.58
C GLY A 128 18.91 -15.23 26.16
N ASP A 129 19.13 -13.91 26.28
CA ASP A 129 18.12 -12.99 26.82
C ASP A 129 17.01 -12.73 25.79
N GLY A 130 15.77 -13.03 26.16
CA GLY A 130 14.61 -12.83 25.29
C GLY A 130 14.09 -11.40 25.34
N THR A 131 13.87 -10.79 24.17
CA THR A 131 13.10 -9.55 24.04
C THR A 131 11.82 -9.81 23.25
N ARG A 132 10.67 -9.64 23.89
CA ARG A 132 9.37 -9.65 23.23
C ARG A 132 9.13 -8.33 22.52
N ILE A 133 8.89 -8.41 21.23
CA ILE A 133 8.55 -7.31 20.35
C ILE A 133 7.09 -7.44 19.98
N ILE A 134 6.34 -6.34 20.08
CA ILE A 134 4.91 -6.29 19.81
C ILE A 134 4.64 -5.12 18.88
N TRP A 135 4.08 -5.39 17.70
CA TRP A 135 3.63 -4.37 16.75
C TRP A 135 2.11 -4.27 16.84
N LYS A 136 1.57 -3.10 17.18
CA LYS A 136 0.13 -2.84 17.30
C LYS A 136 -0.29 -1.71 16.37
N LYS A 137 -1.32 -1.95 15.57
CA LYS A 137 -1.99 -0.96 14.71
C LYS A 137 -3.42 -0.80 15.20
N LYS A 138 -3.84 0.45 15.40
CA LYS A 138 -5.24 0.75 15.71
C LYS A 138 -6.11 0.44 14.50
N ASN A 139 -7.24 -0.20 14.73
CA ASN A 139 -8.23 -0.44 13.69
C ASN A 139 -8.81 0.88 13.20
N ALA A 140 -9.04 0.98 11.89
CA ALA A 140 -9.74 2.12 11.34
C ALA A 140 -11.16 2.16 11.94
N PRO A 141 -11.64 3.32 12.43
CA PRO A 141 -12.98 3.41 12.99
C PRO A 141 -14.03 3.00 11.95
N LYS A 142 -14.85 2.01 12.31
CA LYS A 142 -15.97 1.54 11.48
C LYS A 142 -16.91 2.72 11.19
N GLY A 143 -17.35 2.86 9.94
CA GLY A 143 -18.28 3.92 9.55
C GLY A 143 -17.68 5.32 9.35
N SER A 144 -16.35 5.49 9.45
CA SER A 144 -15.71 6.76 9.12
C SER A 144 -15.58 6.95 7.60
N THR A 145 -16.69 7.28 6.93
CA THR A 145 -16.65 7.78 5.54
C THR A 145 -16.00 9.17 5.58
N ARG A 146 -14.67 9.21 5.53
CA ARG A 146 -13.94 10.48 5.40
C ARG A 146 -14.45 11.18 4.15
N LYS A 147 -14.81 12.46 4.32
CA LYS A 147 -15.28 13.33 3.23
C LYS A 147 -14.31 13.26 2.04
N THR A 148 -14.85 13.04 0.84
CA THR A 148 -14.06 13.05 -0.39
C THR A 148 -13.43 14.41 -0.61
N ASN A 149 -12.14 14.43 -0.95
CA ASN A 149 -11.46 15.65 -1.34
C ASN A 149 -11.94 16.06 -2.75
N LYS A 150 -12.85 17.06 -2.81
CA LYS A 150 -13.46 17.51 -4.06
C LYS A 150 -12.44 18.09 -5.05
N ALA A 151 -11.38 18.74 -4.56
CA ALA A 151 -10.35 19.32 -5.40
C ALA A 151 -9.55 18.23 -6.13
N ILE A 152 -9.12 17.18 -5.40
CA ILE A 152 -8.47 16.01 -6.00
C ILE A 152 -9.39 15.35 -7.04
N LEU A 153 -10.67 15.13 -6.68
CA LEU A 153 -11.61 14.48 -7.59
C LEU A 153 -11.82 15.29 -8.88
N ALA A 154 -11.97 16.61 -8.78
CA ALA A 154 -12.10 17.48 -9.94
C ALA A 154 -10.84 17.48 -10.81
N LEU A 155 -9.65 17.55 -10.20
CA LEU A 155 -8.37 17.45 -10.91
C LEU A 155 -8.26 16.13 -11.69
N LEU A 156 -8.57 15.01 -11.05
CA LEU A 156 -8.49 13.69 -11.67
C LEU A 156 -9.50 13.55 -12.82
N LYS A 157 -10.71 14.11 -12.71
CA LYS A 157 -11.68 14.15 -13.81
C LYS A 157 -11.14 14.95 -15.00
N ASN A 158 -10.62 16.14 -14.74
CA ASN A 158 -9.99 16.94 -15.78
C ASN A 158 -8.81 16.19 -16.45
N TRP A 159 -8.03 15.41 -15.71
CA TRP A 159 -6.98 14.57 -16.31
C TRP A 159 -7.53 13.43 -17.17
N ILE A 160 -8.70 12.87 -16.84
CA ILE A 160 -9.39 11.89 -17.69
C ILE A 160 -9.78 12.55 -19.02
N ASP A 161 -10.35 13.75 -18.97
CA ASP A 161 -10.75 14.52 -20.15
C ASP A 161 -9.55 14.92 -21.01
N GLN A 162 -8.39 15.17 -20.38
CA GLN A 162 -7.12 15.48 -21.04
C GLN A 162 -6.35 14.24 -21.55
N GLY A 163 -6.92 13.04 -21.47
CA GLY A 163 -6.30 11.81 -22.00
C GLY A 163 -5.16 11.24 -21.13
N TYR A 164 -4.93 11.74 -19.91
CA TYR A 164 -3.84 11.24 -19.04
C TYR A 164 -3.95 9.73 -18.73
N PHE A 165 -5.19 9.25 -18.66
CA PHE A 165 -5.55 7.86 -18.38
C PHE A 165 -5.81 7.02 -19.64
N GLU A 166 -5.49 7.50 -20.84
CA GLU A 166 -5.46 6.64 -22.04
C GLU A 166 -4.38 5.57 -21.93
N GLN A 167 -3.31 5.86 -21.18
CA GLN A 167 -2.31 4.88 -20.77
C GLN A 167 -2.60 4.36 -19.36
N LYS A 168 -2.22 3.11 -19.09
CA LYS A 168 -2.32 2.49 -17.76
C LYS A 168 -1.41 3.21 -16.77
N ARG A 169 -2.00 3.85 -15.76
CA ARG A 169 -1.30 4.57 -14.68
C ARG A 169 -1.35 3.80 -13.38
N ASP A 170 -0.23 3.76 -12.65
CA ASP A 170 -0.21 3.29 -11.27
C ASP A 170 -0.45 4.45 -10.27
N ALA A 171 -0.65 4.09 -9.01
CA ALA A 171 -0.90 5.05 -7.93
C ALA A 171 0.28 5.99 -7.68
N LEU A 172 1.52 5.52 -7.88
CA LEU A 172 2.73 6.29 -7.65
C LEU A 172 2.91 7.37 -8.72
N GLU A 173 2.65 7.05 -9.99
CA GLU A 173 2.64 8.01 -11.10
C GLU A 173 1.62 9.14 -10.84
N ILE A 174 0.40 8.78 -10.44
CA ILE A 174 -0.66 9.74 -10.10
C ILE A 174 -0.19 10.63 -8.94
N PHE A 175 0.31 10.04 -7.86
CA PHE A 175 0.81 10.77 -6.70
C PHE A 175 1.95 11.74 -7.08
N LYS A 176 2.94 11.27 -7.85
CA LYS A 176 4.07 12.10 -8.33
C LYS A 176 3.57 13.31 -9.11
N LYS A 177 2.63 13.11 -10.04
CA LYS A 177 2.08 14.20 -10.85
C LYS A 177 1.31 15.22 -10.02
N ILE A 178 0.48 14.78 -9.05
CA ILE A 178 -0.26 15.70 -8.17
C ILE A 178 0.73 16.47 -7.27
N LYS A 179 1.71 15.77 -6.68
CA LYS A 179 2.73 16.38 -5.82
C LYS A 179 3.54 17.45 -6.58
N ALA A 180 3.92 17.18 -7.82
CA ALA A 180 4.67 18.11 -8.66
C ALA A 180 3.88 19.38 -9.02
N GLN A 181 2.55 19.31 -9.14
CA GLN A 181 1.73 20.50 -9.40
C GLN A 181 1.62 21.42 -8.18
N GLY A 182 1.84 20.92 -6.96
CA GLY A 182 1.90 21.75 -5.75
C GLY A 182 0.63 22.53 -5.42
N MET A 183 -0.52 22.21 -6.03
CA MET A 183 -1.70 23.08 -6.03
C MET A 183 -2.48 23.09 -4.72
N PHE A 184 -2.42 22.02 -3.93
CA PHE A 184 -3.17 21.91 -2.68
C PHE A 184 -2.54 20.89 -1.73
N LYS A 185 -2.85 21.02 -0.43
CA LYS A 185 -2.49 20.03 0.59
C LYS A 185 -3.46 18.84 0.52
N PHE A 186 -2.92 17.63 0.43
CA PHE A 186 -3.72 16.39 0.37
C PHE A 186 -3.02 15.26 1.13
N ARG A 187 -3.77 14.22 1.48
CA ARG A 187 -3.21 12.93 1.92
C ARG A 187 -3.29 11.91 0.79
N ILE A 188 -2.41 10.92 0.78
CA ILE A 188 -2.43 9.82 -0.21
C ILE A 188 -3.80 9.12 -0.22
N SER A 189 -4.41 8.94 0.96
CA SER A 189 -5.76 8.39 1.09
C SER A 189 -6.87 9.23 0.46
N ASP A 190 -6.63 10.49 0.11
CA ASP A 190 -7.56 11.28 -0.68
C ASP A 190 -7.54 10.84 -2.15
N ILE A 191 -6.36 10.53 -2.69
CA ILE A 191 -6.19 9.97 -4.04
C ILE A 191 -6.86 8.60 -4.08
N GLU A 192 -6.55 7.71 -3.14
CA GLU A 192 -7.11 6.34 -3.10
C GLU A 192 -8.64 6.37 -3.12
N LYS A 193 -9.28 7.23 -2.32
CA LYS A 193 -10.74 7.40 -2.31
C LYS A 193 -11.28 7.89 -3.64
N CYS A 194 -10.63 8.88 -4.25
CA CYS A 194 -11.05 9.40 -5.54
C CYS A 194 -10.94 8.31 -6.61
N MET A 195 -9.87 7.50 -6.62
CA MET A 195 -9.76 6.36 -7.54
C MET A 195 -10.87 5.33 -7.30
N LYS A 196 -11.24 5.03 -6.05
CA LYS A 196 -12.39 4.16 -5.74
C LYS A 196 -13.71 4.71 -6.29
N ILE A 197 -13.90 6.03 -6.26
CA ILE A 197 -15.09 6.68 -6.82
C ILE A 197 -15.09 6.60 -8.35
N LEU A 198 -13.97 6.94 -8.99
CA LEU A 198 -13.83 6.98 -10.44
C LEU A 198 -13.97 5.58 -11.06
N CYS A 199 -13.50 4.53 -10.36
CA CYS A 199 -13.68 3.14 -10.76
C CYS A 199 -14.98 2.51 -10.25
N GLY A 200 -15.74 3.19 -9.38
CA GLY A 200 -16.96 2.66 -8.79
C GLY A 200 -18.10 2.64 -9.81
N SER A 201 -19.02 1.69 -9.66
CA SER A 201 -20.14 1.48 -10.60
C SER A 201 -21.00 2.72 -10.87
N ARG A 202 -21.05 3.68 -9.94
CA ARG A 202 -21.79 4.94 -10.08
C ARG A 202 -21.20 5.90 -11.11
N GLN A 203 -19.89 5.88 -11.33
CA GLN A 203 -19.22 6.77 -12.29
C GLN A 203 -18.58 5.97 -13.42
N ALA A 204 -17.87 4.88 -13.08
CA ALA A 204 -17.24 3.96 -14.02
C ALA A 204 -16.39 4.68 -15.10
N LEU A 205 -15.74 5.79 -14.73
CA LEU A 205 -14.91 6.60 -15.62
C LEU A 205 -13.55 5.95 -15.88
N LEU A 206 -13.08 5.11 -14.95
CA LEU A 206 -11.83 4.38 -15.05
C LEU A 206 -12.04 2.90 -14.78
N GLN A 207 -11.32 2.06 -15.53
CA GLN A 207 -11.08 0.67 -15.17
C GLN A 207 -9.89 0.55 -14.24
N LYS A 208 -9.80 -0.59 -13.56
CA LYS A 208 -8.62 -0.96 -12.77
C LYS A 208 -8.40 -2.46 -12.83
N ASP A 209 -7.14 -2.87 -12.88
CA ASP A 209 -6.74 -4.27 -12.78
C ASP A 209 -5.28 -4.39 -12.31
N SER A 210 -4.92 -5.57 -11.80
CA SER A 210 -3.55 -5.90 -11.40
C SER A 210 -2.75 -6.36 -12.61
N VAL A 211 -1.79 -5.55 -13.04
CA VAL A 211 -0.84 -5.88 -14.12
C VAL A 211 0.53 -6.09 -13.49
N ASP A 212 1.11 -7.29 -13.67
CA ASP A 212 2.37 -7.71 -13.04
C ASP A 212 2.39 -7.52 -11.52
N GLY A 213 1.23 -7.77 -10.90
CA GLY A 213 1.04 -7.62 -9.46
C GLY A 213 0.93 -6.17 -8.97
N VAL A 214 0.82 -5.17 -9.86
CA VAL A 214 0.64 -3.76 -9.52
C VAL A 214 -0.72 -3.29 -10.02
N LEU A 215 -1.52 -2.68 -9.14
CA LEU A 215 -2.83 -2.12 -9.50
C LEU A 215 -2.66 -0.88 -10.40
N ARG A 216 -3.22 -0.95 -11.62
CA ARG A 216 -3.20 0.14 -12.60
C ARG A 216 -4.61 0.61 -12.96
N TYR A 217 -4.71 1.84 -13.48
CA TYR A 217 -5.93 2.56 -13.80
C TYR A 217 -5.87 3.14 -15.23
N TRP A 218 -6.95 3.02 -15.99
CA TRP A 218 -7.05 3.59 -17.35
C TRP A 218 -8.50 3.86 -17.76
N ARG A 219 -8.71 4.72 -18.76
CA ARG A 219 -10.02 5.00 -19.36
C ARG A 219 -10.39 3.87 -20.31
N ASN A 220 -11.65 3.44 -20.26
CA ASN A 220 -12.14 2.38 -21.14
C ASN A 220 -12.34 2.94 -22.56
N GLU A 221 -11.67 2.38 -23.57
CA GLU A 221 -11.84 2.79 -24.99
C GLU A 221 -13.24 2.43 -25.56
N ILE A 222 -14.03 1.62 -24.85
CA ILE A 222 -15.24 0.99 -25.37
C ILE A 222 -16.44 1.95 -25.49
N LEU A 223 -16.38 3.18 -24.96
CA LEU A 223 -17.51 4.12 -25.03
C LEU A 223 -17.57 5.02 -26.28
N GLU A 224 -16.54 5.02 -27.15
CA GLU A 224 -16.50 5.90 -28.33
C GLU A 224 -16.53 5.18 -29.68
N LYS A 225 -16.63 3.84 -29.70
CA LYS A 225 -16.76 3.05 -30.95
C LYS A 225 -18.00 2.16 -30.97
N MET A 226 -19.18 2.75 -30.81
CA MET A 226 -20.34 2.21 -31.53
C MET A 226 -20.42 2.95 -32.85
N PRO A 227 -20.15 2.31 -34.00
CA PRO A 227 -20.49 2.93 -35.28
C PRO A 227 -21.99 3.18 -35.27
N GLU A 228 -22.41 4.41 -35.56
CA GLU A 228 -23.80 4.69 -35.91
C GLU A 228 -24.17 3.72 -37.05
N ILE A 229 -24.96 2.71 -36.74
CA ILE A 229 -25.57 1.88 -37.78
C ILE A 229 -26.58 2.80 -38.45
N SER A 230 -26.16 3.45 -39.53
CA SER A 230 -27.06 4.26 -40.35
C SER A 230 -28.23 3.38 -40.80
N ALA A 231 -29.44 3.93 -40.79
CA ALA A 231 -30.67 3.23 -41.17
C ALA A 231 -30.62 2.64 -42.60
N GLY A 232 -29.66 3.05 -43.43
CA GLY A 232 -29.42 2.49 -44.76
C GLY A 232 -28.86 1.05 -44.76
N THR A 233 -28.18 0.61 -43.70
CA THR A 233 -27.56 -0.72 -43.66
C THR A 233 -28.57 -1.84 -43.41
N ILE A 234 -29.67 -1.55 -42.70
CA ILE A 234 -30.70 -2.54 -42.34
C ILE A 234 -31.52 -2.99 -43.58
N HIS A 235 -31.74 -2.10 -44.54
CA HIS A 235 -32.52 -2.45 -45.75
C HIS A 235 -31.79 -3.40 -46.72
N SER A 236 -30.47 -3.54 -46.62
CA SER A 236 -29.72 -4.46 -47.49
C SER A 236 -29.76 -5.93 -47.05
N TYR A 237 -30.16 -6.21 -45.80
CA TYR A 237 -30.23 -7.57 -45.25
C TYR A 237 -31.63 -8.20 -45.33
N LEU A 238 -32.68 -7.42 -45.59
CA LEU A 238 -34.06 -7.90 -45.71
C LEU A 238 -34.61 -7.90 -47.15
N ALA A 239 -33.79 -7.50 -48.12
CA ALA A 239 -34.16 -7.51 -49.52
C ALA A 239 -33.12 -8.29 -50.35
N LYS A 240 -33.18 -9.61 -50.26
CA LYS A 240 -32.87 -10.46 -51.42
C LYS A 240 -33.99 -11.50 -51.59
N PRO A 241 -34.38 -11.75 -52.86
CA PRO A 241 -35.60 -12.46 -53.25
C PRO A 241 -35.59 -13.95 -52.91
#